data_AF-A0A077Z1V5-F1
#
_entry.id   AF-A0A077Z1V5-F1
#
_cell.length_a   1.000
_cell.length_b   1.000
_cell.length_c   1.000
_cell.angle_alpha   90.00
_cell.angle_beta   90.00
_cell.angle_gamma   90.00
#
_symmetry.space_group_name_H-M   'P 1'
#
loop_
_entity.id
_entity.type
_entity.pdbx_description
1 polymer ?
#
loop_
_entity_poly.entity_id
_entity_poly.type
_entity_poly.pdbx_seq_one_letter_code
_entity_poly.pdbx_strand_id
1 'polypeptide(L)'
;MAQSLSLEQDVSRAIELIDILQKSKPLLSNQQNDISSAIDGDISSPELAALQKILKSEFFNCVREVYEHVYETVDIQGSPEARAMATAKATVAAFAAAEGYAHPRVVELPKTDEGLGFNVMGGKEQNSPIFISRIIPGGVADRNGALRRGDQLINVNGINVEGESHEKAVDLLKGASGSVKLLVRYTPRILEEVERRFDHQRVAASARRSQAVSPKFVS
;
A
#
# COMPACT_ATOMS: atom_id res chain seq x y z
N MET A 1 8.11 -41.55 -7.01
CA MET A 1 8.30 -40.50 -6.00
C MET A 1 8.32 -39.19 -6.75
N ALA A 2 7.28 -38.35 -6.62
CA ALA A 2 7.29 -37.03 -7.21
C ALA A 2 8.41 -36.23 -6.53
N GLN A 3 9.44 -35.85 -7.30
CA GLN A 3 10.47 -34.96 -6.81
C GLN A 3 9.79 -33.66 -6.39
N SER A 4 9.95 -33.25 -5.14
CA SER A 4 9.61 -31.91 -4.70
C SER A 4 10.52 -30.95 -5.45
N LEU A 5 10.03 -30.40 -6.57
CA LEU A 5 10.75 -29.39 -7.32
C LEU A 5 10.92 -28.17 -6.41
N SER A 6 12.17 -27.68 -6.30
CA SER A 6 12.42 -26.41 -5.62
C SER A 6 11.83 -25.27 -6.45
N LEU A 7 11.49 -24.16 -5.81
CA LEU A 7 10.98 -22.98 -6.51
C LEU A 7 11.96 -22.49 -7.59
N GLU A 8 13.26 -22.65 -7.37
CA GLU A 8 14.31 -22.39 -8.37
C GLU A 8 14.17 -23.26 -9.64
N GLN A 9 13.85 -24.55 -9.48
CA GLN A 9 13.63 -25.47 -10.60
C GLN A 9 12.35 -25.12 -11.35
N ASP A 10 11.27 -24.77 -10.64
CA ASP A 10 10.01 -24.33 -11.24
C ASP A 10 10.20 -23.05 -12.06
N VAL A 11 10.98 -22.09 -11.55
CA VAL A 11 11.31 -20.84 -12.27
C VAL A 11 12.15 -21.12 -13.51
N SER A 12 13.17 -21.97 -13.39
CA SER A 12 13.99 -22.38 -14.53
C SER A 12 13.13 -23.04 -15.60
N ARG A 13 12.23 -23.94 -15.19
CA ARG A 13 11.29 -24.62 -16.08
C ARG A 13 10.32 -23.64 -16.75
N ALA A 14 9.82 -22.65 -16.02
CA ALA A 14 8.95 -21.62 -16.57
C ALA A 14 9.67 -20.80 -17.65
N ILE A 15 10.93 -20.42 -17.43
CA ILE A 15 11.75 -19.69 -18.41
C ILE A 15 11.95 -20.51 -19.70
N GLU A 16 12.21 -21.82 -19.59
CA GLU A 16 12.31 -22.73 -20.74
C GLU A 16 11.01 -22.80 -21.52
N LEU A 17 9.87 -22.96 -20.83
CA LEU A 17 8.56 -23.04 -21.46
C LEU A 17 8.21 -21.75 -22.20
N ILE A 18 8.53 -20.59 -21.62
CA ILE A 18 8.34 -19.29 -22.28
C ILE A 18 9.18 -19.19 -23.56
N ASP A 19 10.43 -19.64 -23.55
CA ASP A 19 11.30 -19.66 -24.74
C ASP A 19 10.73 -20.57 -25.85
N ILE A 20 10.19 -21.74 -25.47
CA ILE A 20 9.51 -22.65 -26.41
C ILE A 20 8.27 -21.98 -27.01
N LEU A 21 7.44 -21.32 -26.20
CA LEU A 21 6.22 -20.63 -26.66
C LEU A 21 6.54 -19.45 -27.59
N GLN A 22 7.60 -18.70 -27.31
CA GLN A 22 8.04 -17.61 -28.18
C GLN A 22 8.53 -18.13 -29.54
N LYS A 23 9.22 -19.28 -29.57
CA LYS A 23 9.74 -19.91 -30.80
C LYS A 23 8.68 -20.65 -31.62
N SER A 24 7.62 -21.15 -30.99
CA SER A 24 6.54 -21.89 -31.68
C SER A 24 5.51 -20.97 -32.34
N LYS A 25 5.35 -19.73 -31.85
CA LYS A 25 4.40 -18.76 -32.40
C LYS A 25 4.55 -18.45 -33.91
N PRO A 26 5.76 -18.32 -34.49
CA PRO A 26 5.91 -18.18 -35.93
C PRO A 26 5.53 -19.45 -36.72
N LEU A 27 5.64 -20.64 -36.12
CA LEU A 27 5.47 -21.92 -36.83
C LEU A 27 4.00 -22.35 -36.98
N LEU A 28 3.11 -21.88 -36.11
CA LEU A 28 1.67 -22.19 -36.17
C LEU A 28 0.90 -21.35 -37.19
N SER A 29 1.50 -20.27 -37.72
CA SER A 29 0.86 -19.41 -38.74
C SER A 29 0.83 -20.02 -40.14
N ASN A 30 1.64 -21.05 -40.41
CA ASN A 30 1.81 -21.64 -41.74
C ASN A 30 1.26 -23.08 -41.88
N GLN A 31 0.56 -23.60 -40.87
CA GLN A 31 -0.13 -24.89 -40.96
C GLN A 31 -1.59 -24.72 -40.55
N GLN A 32 -2.44 -24.44 -41.55
CA GLN A 32 -3.88 -24.66 -41.48
C GLN A 32 -4.14 -26.14 -41.19
N ASN A 33 -4.24 -26.50 -39.90
CA ASN A 33 -4.75 -27.78 -39.41
C ASN A 33 -5.31 -27.58 -38.00
N ASP A 34 -6.60 -27.22 -37.92
CA ASP A 34 -7.66 -27.69 -37.00
C ASP A 34 -7.40 -27.96 -35.49
N ILE A 35 -6.29 -27.53 -34.89
CA ILE A 35 -6.01 -27.76 -33.44
C ILE A 35 -6.04 -26.45 -32.62
N SER A 36 -6.33 -25.31 -33.25
CA SER A 36 -6.33 -23.98 -32.60
C SER A 36 -7.45 -23.75 -31.58
N SER A 37 -8.35 -24.71 -31.33
CA SER A 37 -9.52 -24.50 -30.45
C SER A 37 -9.31 -24.84 -28.97
N ALA A 38 -8.08 -25.16 -28.53
CA ALA A 38 -7.82 -25.59 -27.15
C ALA A 38 -6.88 -24.67 -26.34
N ILE A 39 -6.37 -23.59 -26.94
CA ILE A 39 -5.54 -22.59 -26.25
C ILE A 39 -6.26 -21.24 -26.38
N ASP A 40 -7.34 -21.10 -25.60
CA ASP A 40 -8.25 -19.95 -25.60
C ASP A 40 -7.66 -18.74 -24.84
N GLY A 41 -6.48 -18.30 -25.29
CA GLY A 41 -5.74 -17.19 -24.69
C GLY A 41 -4.46 -16.96 -25.47
N ASP A 42 -4.54 -16.19 -26.56
CA ASP A 42 -3.37 -15.83 -27.35
C ASP A 42 -2.47 -14.85 -26.57
N ILE A 43 -1.64 -15.37 -25.67
CA ILE A 43 -0.64 -14.56 -24.95
C ILE A 43 0.33 -14.01 -25.98
N SER A 44 0.30 -12.69 -26.16
CA SER A 44 1.09 -11.99 -27.16
C SER A 44 2.60 -12.18 -26.92
N SER A 45 3.40 -12.19 -27.99
CA SER A 45 4.88 -12.21 -27.89
C SER A 45 5.46 -11.17 -26.91
N PRO A 46 4.96 -9.90 -26.85
CA PRO A 46 5.45 -8.94 -25.86
C PRO A 46 5.11 -9.31 -24.41
N GLU A 47 3.96 -9.94 -24.13
CA GLU A 47 3.61 -10.40 -22.78
C GLU A 47 4.54 -11.53 -22.31
N LEU A 48 4.82 -12.50 -23.19
CA LEU A 48 5.79 -13.55 -22.90
C LEU A 48 7.19 -12.97 -22.64
N ALA A 49 7.62 -11.99 -23.44
CA ALA A 49 8.90 -11.32 -23.25
C ALA A 49 8.95 -10.53 -21.93
N ALA A 50 7.86 -9.84 -21.56
CA ALA A 50 7.75 -9.14 -20.30
C ALA A 50 7.82 -10.11 -19.11
N LEU A 51 7.09 -11.24 -19.18
CA LEU A 51 7.13 -12.27 -18.14
C LEU A 51 8.53 -12.88 -17.99
N GLN A 52 9.19 -13.20 -19.11
CA GLN A 52 10.56 -13.71 -19.10
C GLN A 52 11.53 -12.71 -18.47
N LYS A 53 11.37 -11.41 -18.78
CA LYS A 53 12.18 -10.34 -18.18
C LYS A 53 11.97 -10.24 -16.67
N ILE A 54 10.74 -10.41 -16.20
CA ILE A 54 10.42 -10.43 -14.77
C ILE A 54 11.09 -11.62 -14.09
N LEU A 55 10.92 -12.84 -14.60
CA LEU A 55 11.48 -14.06 -14.00
C LEU A 55 13.02 -14.06 -13.96
N LYS A 56 13.67 -13.33 -14.87
CA LYS A 56 15.13 -13.14 -14.90
C LYS A 56 15.62 -11.90 -14.15
N SER A 57 14.73 -11.14 -13.51
CA SER A 57 15.10 -9.88 -12.87
C SER A 57 15.65 -10.08 -11.46
N GLU A 58 16.56 -9.20 -11.04
CA GLU A 58 17.02 -9.10 -9.65
C GLU A 58 15.85 -8.94 -8.67
N PHE A 59 14.82 -8.20 -9.08
CA PHE A 59 13.60 -8.04 -8.29
C PHE A 59 12.93 -9.39 -7.98
N PHE A 60 12.76 -10.25 -8.99
CA PHE A 60 12.18 -11.57 -8.80
C PHE A 60 13.06 -12.45 -7.90
N ASN A 61 14.39 -12.39 -8.06
CA ASN A 61 15.32 -13.10 -7.20
C ASN A 61 15.18 -12.69 -5.73
N CYS A 62 15.11 -11.38 -5.44
CA CYS A 62 14.85 -10.90 -4.08
C CYS A 62 13.50 -11.39 -3.53
N VAL A 63 12.44 -11.37 -4.33
CA VAL A 63 11.11 -11.86 -3.91
C VAL A 63 11.15 -13.35 -3.60
N ARG A 64 11.83 -14.14 -4.45
CA ARG A 64 12.02 -15.58 -4.28
C ARG A 64 12.76 -15.90 -2.98
N GLU A 65 13.85 -15.19 -2.68
CA GLU A 65 14.61 -15.39 -1.43
C GLU A 65 13.76 -15.14 -0.19
N VAL A 66 12.97 -14.05 -0.18
CA VAL A 66 12.04 -13.79 0.94
C VAL A 66 10.95 -14.85 1.01
N TYR A 67 10.42 -15.31 -0.12
CA TYR A 67 9.44 -16.39 -0.16
C TYR A 67 9.98 -17.69 0.42
N GLU A 68 11.15 -18.14 -0.01
CA GLU A 68 11.81 -19.36 0.49
C GLU A 68 12.08 -19.24 1.99
N HIS A 69 12.61 -18.09 2.44
CA HIS A 69 12.85 -17.86 3.86
C HIS A 69 11.56 -17.92 4.69
N VAL A 70 10.47 -17.30 4.22
CA VAL A 70 9.16 -17.38 4.90
C VAL A 70 8.61 -18.80 4.86
N TYR A 71 8.79 -19.54 3.75
CA TYR A 71 8.32 -20.91 3.61
C TYR A 71 9.03 -21.87 4.56
N GLU A 72 10.32 -21.67 4.80
CA GLU A 72 11.14 -22.49 5.70
C GLU A 72 10.93 -22.15 7.18
N THR A 73 10.77 -20.86 7.50
CA THR A 73 10.71 -20.39 8.90
C THR A 73 9.32 -20.47 9.52
N VAL A 74 8.26 -20.39 8.71
CA VAL A 74 6.88 -20.39 9.21
C VAL A 74 6.25 -21.76 9.04
N ASP A 75 5.97 -22.43 10.16
CA ASP A 75 5.24 -23.70 10.16
C ASP A 75 3.75 -23.46 9.91
N ILE A 76 3.34 -23.56 8.64
CA ILE A 76 1.94 -23.42 8.23
C ILE A 76 1.35 -24.81 8.03
N GLN A 77 0.43 -25.19 8.91
CA GLN A 77 -0.37 -26.40 8.76
C GLN A 77 -1.44 -26.22 7.67
N GLY A 78 -1.56 -27.19 6.76
CA GLY A 78 -2.56 -27.16 5.69
C GLY A 78 -2.14 -27.96 4.46
N SER A 79 -2.90 -27.83 3.38
CA SER A 79 -2.48 -28.38 2.08
C SER A 79 -1.25 -27.63 1.54
N PRO A 80 -0.44 -28.24 0.66
CA PRO A 80 0.69 -27.56 0.01
C PRO A 80 0.30 -26.22 -0.64
N GLU A 81 -0.89 -26.16 -1.25
CA GLU A 81 -1.42 -24.95 -1.89
C GLU A 81 -1.78 -23.87 -0.87
N ALA A 82 -2.39 -24.26 0.26
CA ALA A 82 -2.73 -23.33 1.34
C ALA A 82 -1.46 -22.75 1.98
N ARG A 83 -0.44 -23.58 2.18
CA ARG A 83 0.88 -23.14 2.66
C ARG A 83 1.52 -22.17 1.67
N ALA A 84 1.61 -22.53 0.38
CA ALA A 84 2.18 -21.67 -0.64
C ALA A 84 1.48 -20.30 -0.74
N MET A 85 0.14 -20.28 -0.68
CA MET A 85 -0.65 -19.05 -0.67
C MET A 85 -0.38 -18.19 0.57
N ALA A 86 -0.32 -18.79 1.75
CA ALA A 86 -0.03 -18.08 2.99
C ALA A 86 1.41 -17.52 3.00
N THR A 87 2.39 -18.29 2.53
CA THR A 87 3.77 -17.84 2.32
C THR A 87 3.81 -16.65 1.36
N ALA A 88 3.16 -16.73 0.19
CA ALA A 88 3.12 -15.64 -0.78
C ALA A 88 2.56 -14.34 -0.17
N LYS A 89 1.46 -14.44 0.61
CA LYS A 89 0.89 -13.30 1.32
C LYS A 89 1.85 -12.71 2.35
N ALA A 90 2.54 -13.55 3.11
CA ALA A 90 3.52 -13.12 4.09
C ALA A 90 4.76 -12.48 3.44
N THR A 91 5.23 -12.99 2.29
CA THR A 91 6.29 -12.37 1.48
C THR A 91 5.89 -10.96 1.06
N VAL A 92 4.69 -10.79 0.50
CA VAL A 92 4.17 -9.46 0.11
C VAL A 92 4.07 -8.54 1.33
N ALA A 93 3.59 -9.06 2.47
CA ALA A 93 3.51 -8.29 3.71
C ALA A 93 4.89 -7.86 4.24
N ALA A 94 5.92 -8.71 4.09
CA ALA A 94 7.29 -8.40 4.49
C ALA A 94 7.87 -7.25 3.65
N PHE A 95 7.69 -7.27 2.33
CA PHE A 95 8.11 -6.16 1.47
C PHE A 95 7.36 -4.86 1.78
N ALA A 96 6.04 -4.93 1.95
CA ALA A 96 5.24 -3.75 2.33
C ALA A 96 5.73 -3.14 3.66
N ALA A 97 6.01 -4.00 4.66
CA ALA A 97 6.55 -3.57 5.94
C ALA A 97 7.96 -2.96 5.81
N ALA A 98 8.81 -3.50 4.93
CA ALA A 98 10.17 -2.99 4.69
C ALA A 98 10.17 -1.57 4.10
N GLU A 99 9.22 -1.25 3.23
CA GLU A 99 9.05 0.11 2.70
C GLU A 99 8.43 1.10 3.71
N GLY A 100 8.08 0.62 4.91
CA GLY A 100 7.39 1.44 5.92
C GLY A 100 5.93 1.72 5.59
N TYR A 101 5.39 1.10 4.53
CA TYR A 101 3.97 1.15 4.19
C TYR A 101 3.27 -0.03 4.86
N ALA A 102 2.71 0.21 6.05
CA ALA A 102 1.82 -0.78 6.64
C ALA A 102 0.68 -1.11 5.66
N HIS A 103 0.15 -2.33 5.72
CA HIS A 103 -1.03 -2.68 4.92
C HIS A 103 -2.21 -1.79 5.35
N PRO A 104 -3.02 -1.27 4.41
CA PRO A 104 -4.26 -0.59 4.76
C PRO A 104 -5.14 -1.50 5.61
N ARG A 105 -5.74 -0.94 6.65
CA ARG A 105 -6.65 -1.65 7.54
C ARG A 105 -7.96 -0.88 7.66
N VAL A 106 -9.04 -1.64 7.81
CA VAL A 106 -10.36 -1.08 8.06
C VAL A 106 -10.56 -0.95 9.56
N VAL A 107 -11.01 0.23 10.00
CA VAL A 107 -11.38 0.51 11.39
C VAL A 107 -12.80 1.05 11.40
N GLU A 108 -13.67 0.44 12.19
CA GLU A 108 -15.05 0.89 12.38
C GLU A 108 -15.19 1.49 13.79
N LEU A 109 -15.68 2.73 13.87
CA LEU A 109 -15.88 3.46 15.11
C LEU A 109 -17.33 3.94 15.24
N PRO A 110 -17.97 3.79 16.41
CA PRO A 110 -19.27 4.40 16.65
C PRO A 110 -19.14 5.92 16.70
N LYS A 111 -20.02 6.64 16.01
CA LYS A 111 -20.15 8.08 16.14
C LYS A 111 -20.95 8.39 17.41
N THR A 112 -20.34 9.07 18.37
CA THR A 112 -21.01 9.56 19.59
C THR A 112 -21.20 11.07 19.53
N ASP A 113 -21.95 11.63 20.48
CA ASP A 113 -22.11 13.08 20.64
C ASP A 113 -20.78 13.80 20.93
N GLU A 114 -19.81 13.10 21.52
CA GLU A 114 -18.43 13.57 21.74
C GLU A 114 -17.58 13.53 20.46
N GLY A 115 -18.10 12.96 19.37
CA GLY A 115 -17.39 12.76 18.11
C GLY A 115 -16.64 11.42 18.05
N LEU A 116 -15.56 11.37 17.26
CA LEU A 116 -14.80 10.14 17.02
C LEU A 116 -13.55 10.00 17.90
N GLY A 117 -13.18 11.04 18.65
CA GLY A 117 -12.04 10.99 19.58
C GLY A 117 -10.66 11.11 18.92
N PHE A 118 -10.53 11.73 17.75
CA PHE A 118 -9.23 12.01 17.12
C PHE A 118 -9.26 13.31 16.30
N ASN A 119 -8.07 13.87 16.04
CA ASN A 119 -7.87 15.03 15.18
C ASN A 119 -7.20 14.60 13.89
N VAL A 120 -7.57 15.29 12.81
CA VAL A 120 -6.93 15.14 11.50
C VAL A 120 -6.05 16.36 11.18
N MET A 121 -5.09 16.18 10.28
CA MET A 121 -4.28 17.27 9.70
C MET A 121 -3.91 16.93 8.24
N GLY A 122 -3.24 17.86 7.56
CA GLY A 122 -2.94 17.73 6.13
C GLY A 122 -4.16 18.05 5.28
N GLY A 123 -4.10 17.70 4.00
CA GLY A 123 -5.09 18.06 2.99
C GLY A 123 -4.43 18.54 1.71
N LYS A 124 -5.19 18.52 0.61
CA LYS A 124 -4.75 18.97 -0.71
C LYS A 124 -4.16 20.37 -0.67
N GLU A 125 -4.77 21.28 0.07
CA GLU A 125 -4.32 22.66 0.21
C GLU A 125 -2.95 22.80 0.88
N GLN A 126 -2.50 21.75 1.56
CA GLN A 126 -1.19 21.66 2.19
C GLN A 126 -0.22 20.72 1.44
N ASN A 127 -0.60 20.24 0.24
CA ASN A 127 0.13 19.22 -0.52
C ASN A 127 0.51 18.00 0.33
N SER A 128 -0.43 17.55 1.17
CA SER A 128 -0.22 16.46 2.12
C SER A 128 -1.45 15.56 2.20
N PRO A 129 -1.28 14.23 2.34
CA PRO A 129 -2.39 13.36 2.70
C PRO A 129 -3.08 13.78 4.00
N ILE A 130 -4.30 13.29 4.22
CA ILE A 130 -4.99 13.45 5.50
C ILE A 130 -4.42 12.46 6.49
N PHE A 131 -3.96 12.93 7.65
CA PHE A 131 -3.41 12.10 8.73
C PHE A 131 -4.19 12.26 10.02
N ILE A 132 -4.22 11.21 10.82
CA ILE A 132 -4.57 11.28 12.24
C ILE A 132 -3.37 11.85 12.99
N SER A 133 -3.49 13.13 13.40
CA SER A 133 -2.45 13.85 14.11
C SER A 133 -2.47 13.59 15.61
N ARG A 134 -3.66 13.35 16.18
CA ARG A 134 -3.81 13.15 17.62
C ARG A 134 -4.99 12.22 17.90
N ILE A 135 -4.80 11.33 18.85
CA ILE A 135 -5.89 10.57 19.47
C ILE A 135 -6.18 11.23 20.82
N ILE A 136 -7.47 11.46 21.09
CA ILE A 136 -7.93 12.09 22.32
C ILE A 136 -7.98 11.03 23.42
N PRO A 137 -7.19 11.17 24.50
CA PRO A 137 -7.19 10.19 25.59
C PRO A 137 -8.60 10.01 26.18
N GLY A 138 -9.00 8.75 26.34
CA GLY A 138 -10.34 8.38 26.82
C GLY A 138 -11.46 8.56 25.78
N GLY A 139 -11.18 9.09 24.59
CA GLY A 139 -12.16 9.25 23.51
C GLY A 139 -12.49 7.94 22.78
N VAL A 140 -13.43 7.99 21.83
CA VAL A 140 -13.90 6.78 21.11
C VAL A 140 -12.77 6.04 20.39
N ALA A 141 -11.93 6.75 19.63
CA ALA A 141 -10.78 6.15 18.96
C ALA A 141 -9.75 5.54 19.91
N ASP A 142 -9.51 6.18 21.06
CA ASP A 142 -8.59 5.67 22.07
C ASP A 142 -9.11 4.39 22.72
N ARG A 143 -10.38 4.38 23.13
CA ARG A 143 -11.05 3.21 23.71
C ARG A 143 -11.14 2.02 22.74
N ASN A 144 -11.27 2.30 21.44
CA ASN A 144 -11.25 1.27 20.42
C ASN A 144 -9.84 0.70 20.18
N GLY A 145 -8.79 1.54 20.29
CA GLY A 145 -7.39 1.12 20.21
C GLY A 145 -6.89 0.73 18.81
N ALA A 146 -7.76 0.71 17.79
CA ALA A 146 -7.37 0.32 16.43
C ALA A 146 -6.76 1.46 15.61
N LEU A 147 -6.97 2.73 15.99
CA LEU A 147 -6.34 3.90 15.38
C LEU A 147 -5.05 4.28 16.11
N ARG A 148 -4.11 4.88 15.38
CA ARG A 148 -2.84 5.38 15.89
C ARG A 148 -2.53 6.75 15.30
N ARG A 149 -1.87 7.61 16.08
CA ARG A 149 -1.23 8.82 15.53
C ARG A 149 -0.26 8.40 14.42
N GLY A 150 -0.34 9.02 13.25
CA GLY A 150 0.45 8.63 12.06
C GLY A 150 -0.29 7.77 11.05
N ASP A 151 -1.55 7.41 11.32
CA ASP A 151 -2.42 6.83 10.31
C ASP A 151 -2.77 7.85 9.22
N GLN A 152 -2.48 7.52 7.97
CA GLN A 152 -3.06 8.18 6.80
C GLN A 152 -4.49 7.71 6.63
N LEU A 153 -5.42 8.64 6.49
CA LEU A 153 -6.81 8.37 6.14
C LEU A 153 -6.95 8.23 4.63
N ILE A 154 -7.40 7.06 4.17
CA ILE A 154 -7.57 6.73 2.75
C ILE A 154 -9.05 6.80 2.37
N ASN A 155 -9.95 6.20 3.17
CA ASN A 155 -11.39 6.27 2.92
C ASN A 155 -12.19 6.58 4.18
N VAL A 156 -13.33 7.24 4.00
CA VAL A 156 -14.37 7.43 5.02
C VAL A 156 -15.69 6.91 4.42
N ASN A 157 -16.27 5.88 5.03
CA ASN A 157 -17.52 5.23 4.58
C ASN A 157 -17.51 4.83 3.09
N GLY A 158 -16.36 4.37 2.59
CA GLY A 158 -16.19 3.97 1.19
C GLY A 158 -15.95 5.12 0.20
N ILE A 159 -15.88 6.36 0.69
CA ILE A 159 -15.48 7.53 -0.12
C ILE A 159 -13.98 7.73 0.05
N ASN A 160 -13.24 7.70 -1.07
CA ASN A 160 -11.81 7.96 -1.07
C ASN A 160 -11.53 9.44 -0.75
N VAL A 161 -10.63 9.68 0.19
CA VAL A 161 -10.19 11.03 0.62
C VAL A 161 -8.71 11.29 0.33
N GLU A 162 -8.03 10.37 -0.35
CA GLU A 162 -6.66 10.60 -0.83
C GLU A 162 -6.65 11.73 -1.86
N GLY A 163 -5.85 12.77 -1.61
CA GLY A 163 -5.75 13.95 -2.49
C GLY A 163 -6.90 14.94 -2.36
N GLU A 164 -7.80 14.74 -1.40
CA GLU A 164 -8.90 15.67 -1.11
C GLU A 164 -8.50 16.77 -0.12
N SER A 165 -9.32 17.82 -0.02
CA SER A 165 -9.11 18.91 0.93
C SER A 165 -9.33 18.47 2.38
N HIS A 166 -8.68 19.18 3.30
CA HIS A 166 -8.90 18.96 4.74
C HIS A 166 -10.38 19.08 5.12
N GLU A 167 -11.03 20.12 4.61
CA GLU A 167 -12.44 20.43 4.87
C GLU A 167 -13.35 19.28 4.44
N LYS A 168 -13.18 18.75 3.22
CA LYS A 168 -13.98 17.61 2.73
C LYS A 168 -13.84 16.38 3.61
N ALA A 169 -12.61 16.05 4.05
CA ALA A 169 -12.39 14.92 4.95
C ALA A 169 -13.09 15.14 6.31
N VAL A 170 -13.01 16.36 6.85
CA VAL A 170 -13.68 16.74 8.10
C VAL A 170 -15.20 16.68 7.96
N ASP A 171 -15.76 17.15 6.86
CA ASP A 171 -17.19 17.14 6.59
C ASP A 171 -17.72 15.71 6.48
N LEU A 172 -17.01 14.81 5.82
CA LEU A 172 -17.35 13.38 5.77
C LEU A 172 -17.32 12.74 7.16
N LEU A 173 -16.32 13.05 7.98
CA LEU A 173 -16.20 12.53 9.35
C LEU A 173 -17.27 13.10 10.30
N LYS A 174 -17.71 14.34 10.08
CA LYS A 174 -18.76 15.01 10.87
C LYS A 174 -20.16 14.57 10.46
N GLY A 175 -20.41 14.46 9.16
CA GLY A 175 -21.71 14.08 8.60
C GLY A 175 -22.06 12.60 8.73
N ALA A 176 -21.09 11.74 9.08
CA ALA A 176 -21.35 10.32 9.30
C ALA A 176 -22.23 10.08 10.52
N SER A 177 -23.22 9.19 10.38
CA SER A 177 -24.17 8.79 11.44
C SER A 177 -24.01 7.30 11.79
N GLY A 178 -24.21 6.95 13.06
CA GLY A 178 -24.16 5.56 13.52
C GLY A 178 -22.72 5.06 13.68
N SER A 179 -22.18 4.38 12.66
CA SER A 179 -20.80 3.88 12.65
C SER A 179 -20.04 4.47 11.46
N VAL A 180 -18.77 4.79 11.67
CA VAL A 180 -17.87 5.35 10.66
C VAL A 180 -16.81 4.31 10.33
N LYS A 181 -16.80 3.89 9.08
CA LYS A 181 -15.83 2.94 8.52
C LYS A 181 -14.68 3.69 7.88
N LEU A 182 -13.50 3.57 8.46
CA LEU A 182 -12.29 4.23 8.01
C LEU A 182 -11.35 3.20 7.37
N LEU A 183 -10.82 3.48 6.18
CA LEU A 183 -9.66 2.75 5.67
C LEU A 183 -8.42 3.60 5.97
N VAL A 184 -7.50 3.06 6.75
CA VAL A 184 -6.31 3.78 7.21
C VAL A 184 -5.04 2.99 6.96
N ARG A 185 -3.93 3.69 6.79
CA ARG A 185 -2.61 3.11 6.61
C ARG A 185 -1.61 3.76 7.56
N TYR A 186 -0.92 2.97 8.37
CA TYR A 186 0.04 3.50 9.33
C TYR A 186 1.34 3.92 8.63
N THR A 187 1.61 5.23 8.58
CA THR A 187 2.79 5.82 7.92
C THR A 187 3.35 6.98 8.78
N PRO A 188 3.85 6.69 9.99
CA PRO A 188 4.26 7.72 10.96
C PRO A 188 5.41 8.61 10.46
N ARG A 189 6.34 8.05 9.67
CA ARG A 189 7.48 8.80 9.10
C ARG A 189 7.01 9.93 8.19
N ILE A 190 5.98 9.68 7.38
CA ILE A 190 5.42 10.70 6.48
C ILE A 190 4.72 11.79 7.31
N LEU A 191 3.98 11.43 8.37
CA LEU A 191 3.40 12.41 9.29
C LEU A 191 4.49 13.30 9.90
N GLU A 192 5.59 12.71 10.40
CA GLU A 192 6.70 13.46 10.99
C GLU A 192 7.34 14.45 10.00
N GLU A 193 7.55 14.03 8.75
CA GLU A 193 8.05 14.92 7.69
C GLU A 193 7.09 16.07 7.40
N VAL A 194 5.80 15.77 7.34
CA VAL A 194 4.74 16.74 7.11
C VAL A 194 4.67 17.76 8.26
N GLU A 195 4.67 17.29 9.50
CA GLU A 195 4.71 18.14 10.70
C GLU A 195 5.95 19.04 10.71
N ARG A 196 7.14 18.49 10.41
CA ARG A 196 8.37 19.28 10.28
C ARG A 196 8.20 20.39 9.24
N ARG A 197 7.61 20.11 8.07
CA ARG A 197 7.39 21.14 7.05
C ARG A 197 6.48 22.26 7.58
N PHE A 198 5.40 21.93 8.28
CA PHE A 198 4.53 22.94 8.89
C PHE A 198 5.22 23.75 9.97
N ASP A 199 6.02 23.12 10.82
CA ASP A 199 6.76 23.82 11.86
C ASP A 199 7.77 24.81 11.27
N HIS A 200 8.51 24.41 10.23
CA HIS A 200 9.43 25.31 9.52
C HIS A 200 8.69 26.50 8.90
N GLN A 201 7.51 26.27 8.30
CA GLN A 201 6.69 27.34 7.75
C GLN A 201 6.17 28.29 8.83
N ARG A 202 5.72 27.76 9.97
CA ARG A 202 5.24 28.56 11.11
C ARG A 202 6.35 29.43 11.71
N VAL A 203 7.54 28.87 11.89
CA VAL A 203 8.71 29.60 12.41
C VAL A 203 9.13 30.71 11.43
N ALA A 204 9.21 30.41 10.13
CA ALA A 204 9.55 31.40 9.10
C ALA A 204 8.51 32.55 9.02
N ALA A 205 7.21 32.23 9.12
CA ALA A 205 6.15 33.24 9.14
C ALA A 205 6.22 34.12 10.40
N SER A 206 6.52 33.53 11.56
CA SER A 206 6.70 34.26 12.82
C SER A 206 7.89 35.23 12.75
N ALA A 207 9.03 34.79 12.22
CA ALA A 207 10.22 35.62 12.05
C ALA A 207 10.04 36.81 11.09
N ARG A 208 9.26 36.64 10.02
CA ARG A 208 8.90 37.75 9.12
C ARG A 208 8.03 38.79 9.80
N ARG A 209 7.12 38.34 10.68
CA ARG A 209 6.23 39.25 11.41
C ARG A 209 6.97 40.07 12.46
N SER A 210 8.01 39.53 13.09
CA SER A 210 8.84 40.28 14.05
C SER A 210 9.78 41.29 13.39
N GLN A 211 10.27 41.04 12.16
CA GLN A 211 11.11 42.00 11.43
C GLN A 211 10.33 43.16 10.79
N ALA A 212 9.03 43.01 10.54
CA ALA A 212 8.19 44.03 9.93
C ALA A 212 7.78 45.18 10.88
N VAL A 213 8.17 45.13 12.16
CA VAL A 213 7.91 46.21 13.14
C VAL A 213 9.19 47.04 13.32
N SER A 214 9.57 47.80 12.28
CA SER A 214 10.60 48.83 12.41
C SER A 214 9.98 50.07 13.08
N PRO A 215 10.55 50.61 14.18
CA PRO A 215 10.00 51.77 14.84
C PRO A 215 10.13 53.00 13.93
N LYS A 216 9.02 53.71 13.69
CA LYS A 216 9.07 55.08 13.18
C LYS A 216 9.61 55.97 14.31
N PHE A 217 10.90 56.28 14.29
CA PHE A 217 11.42 57.46 14.97
C PHE A 217 10.96 58.69 14.18
N VAL A 218 10.27 59.61 14.84
CA VAL A 218 10.12 60.99 14.37
C VAL A 218 11.02 61.83 15.26
N SER A 219 11.94 62.55 14.61
CA SER A 219 12.85 63.54 15.19
C SER A 219 12.12 64.65 15.93
#